data_AF-A0A090R932-F1
#
_entry.id   AF-A0A090R932-F1
#
_cell.length_a   1.000
_cell.length_b   1.000
_cell.length_c   1.000
_cell.angle_alpha   90.00
_cell.angle_beta   90.00
_cell.angle_gamma   90.00
#
_symmetry.space_group_name_H-M   'P 1'
#
loop_
_entity.id
_entity.type
_entity.pdbx_description
1 polymer ?
#
loop_
_entity_poly.entity_id
_entity_poly.type
_entity_poly.pdbx_seq_one_letter_code
_entity_poly.pdbx_strand_id
1 'polypeptide(L)' 'MGDDITLIGRWHDVVSGAGVCVVESNSIEAVTAYALRWNNDMDISVQPVIDDEAARQLGSALVI' A
#
# COMPACT_ATOMS: atom_id res chain seq x y z
N MET A 1 11.14 3.98 5.08
CA MET A 1 10.18 3.69 4.01
C MET A 1 10.93 3.36 2.72
N GLY A 2 11.80 4.24 2.24
CA GLY A 2 12.54 4.13 0.98
C GLY A 2 12.54 5.51 0.34
N ASP A 3 13.42 5.77 -0.63
CA ASP A 3 13.51 7.12 -1.20
C ASP A 3 12.25 7.51 -2.00
N ASP A 4 11.55 6.52 -2.58
CA ASP A 4 10.36 6.71 -3.42
C ASP A 4 9.02 6.48 -2.69
N ILE A 5 8.98 6.65 -1.36
CA ILE A 5 7.76 6.42 -0.56
C ILE A 5 7.54 7.57 0.43
N THR A 6 6.40 8.23 0.30
CA THR A 6 5.91 9.22 1.26
C THR A 6 4.90 8.58 2.21
N LEU A 7 5.12 8.70 3.53
CA LEU A 7 4.14 8.24 4.52
C LEU A 7 3.00 9.25 4.65
N ILE A 8 1.77 8.85 4.35
CA ILE A 8 0.57 9.66 4.63
C ILE A 8 0.16 9.50 6.09
N GLY A 9 0.16 8.25 6.58
CA GLY A 9 -0.16 7.96 7.98
C GLY A 9 -0.03 6.49 8.33
N ARG A 10 0.10 6.23 9.63
CA ARG A 10 0.17 4.87 10.19
C ARG A 10 -0.54 4.82 11.52
N TRP A 11 -1.36 3.80 11.70
CA TRP A 11 -2.14 3.57 12.90
C TRP A 11 -2.02 2.11 13.34
N HIS A 12 -2.10 1.90 14.65
CA HIS A 12 -1.94 0.59 15.27
C HIS A 12 -3.24 0.19 15.95
N ASP A 13 -3.71 -1.02 15.66
CA ASP A 13 -4.71 -1.69 16.48
C ASP A 13 -3.98 -2.60 17.47
N VAL A 14 -3.71 -2.04 18.64
CA VAL A 14 -2.92 -2.69 19.69
C VAL A 14 -3.62 -3.95 20.23
N VAL A 15 -4.96 -4.00 20.17
CA VAL A 15 -5.73 -5.12 20.74
C VAL A 15 -5.71 -6.31 19.79
N SER A 16 -5.86 -6.09 18.49
CA SER A 16 -5.80 -7.17 17.49
C SER A 16 -4.37 -7.55 17.08
N GLY A 17 -3.38 -6.73 17.42
CA GLY A 17 -1.99 -6.93 16.98
C GLY A 17 -1.79 -6.58 15.50
N ALA A 18 -2.66 -5.76 14.93
CA ALA A 18 -2.61 -5.34 13.53
C ALA A 18 -2.34 -3.84 13.39
N GLY A 19 -2.29 -3.38 12.16
CA GLY A 19 -2.17 -1.96 11.85
C GLY A 19 -2.46 -1.69 10.39
N VAL A 20 -2.51 -0.40 10.07
CA VAL A 20 -2.66 0.07 8.70
C VAL A 20 -1.65 1.18 8.46
N CYS A 21 -1.02 1.14 7.28
CA CYS A 21 -0.10 2.15 6.82
C CYS A 21 -0.57 2.60 5.44
N VAL A 22 -0.78 3.90 5.26
CA VAL A 22 -1.10 4.49 3.97
C VAL A 22 0.14 5.24 3.50
N VAL A 23 0.59 4.91 2.30
CA VAL A 23 1.76 5.53 1.67
C VAL A 23 1.42 5.99 0.26
N GLU A 24 2.04 7.08 -0.15
CA GLU A 24 2.04 7.55 -1.53
C GLU A 24 3.36 7.12 -2.18
N SER A 25 3.27 6.53 -3.38
CA SER A 25 4.43 6.17 -4.18
C SER A 25 4.01 6.03 -5.65
N ASN A 26 4.95 6.35 -6.55
CA ASN A 26 4.82 6.10 -7.99
C ASN A 26 5.47 4.76 -8.42
N SER A 27 6.04 3.98 -7.50
CA SER A 27 6.69 2.70 -7.78
C SER A 27 6.15 1.60 -6.87
N ILE A 28 5.52 0.60 -7.49
CA ILE A 28 5.07 -0.58 -6.75
C ILE A 28 6.26 -1.37 -6.20
N GLU A 29 7.39 -1.36 -6.90
CA GLU A 29 8.64 -2.01 -6.49
C GLU A 29 9.17 -1.42 -5.18
N ALA A 30 9.11 -0.09 -5.02
CA ALA A 30 9.51 0.56 -3.78
C ALA A 30 8.62 0.09 -2.61
N VAL A 31 7.29 0.11 -2.80
CA VAL A 31 6.31 -0.33 -1.78
C VAL A 31 6.49 -1.81 -1.44
N THR A 32 6.68 -2.67 -2.43
CA THR A 32 6.95 -4.10 -2.24
C THR A 32 8.27 -4.33 -1.51
N ALA A 33 9.35 -3.62 -1.88
CA ALA A 33 10.64 -3.71 -1.21
C ALA A 33 10.56 -3.27 0.26
N TYR A 34 9.73 -2.27 0.57
CA TYR A 34 9.45 -1.88 1.94
C TYR A 34 8.70 -2.98 2.69
N ALA A 35 7.63 -3.54 2.12
CA ALA A 35 6.86 -4.62 2.74
C ALA A 35 7.72 -5.87 2.99
N LEU A 36 8.58 -6.25 2.04
CA LEU A 36 9.45 -7.43 2.16
C LEU A 36 10.43 -7.37 3.34
N ARG A 37 10.79 -6.17 3.81
CA ARG A 37 11.66 -6.02 5.00
C ARG A 37 11.01 -6.52 6.28
N TRP A 38 9.69 -6.64 6.30
CA TRP A 38 8.89 -7.03 7.47
C TRP A 38 8.29 -8.43 7.32
N ASN A 39 8.53 -9.11 6.20
CA ASN A 39 7.88 -10.39 5.88
C ASN A 39 8.23 -11.54 6.84
N ASN A 40 9.29 -11.39 7.64
CA ASN A 40 9.63 -12.36 8.69
C ASN A 40 8.87 -12.12 10.00
N ASP A 41 8.37 -10.90 10.21
CA ASP A 41 7.78 -10.46 11.48
C ASP A 41 6.25 -10.33 11.39
N MET A 42 5.69 -10.15 10.20
CA MET A 42 4.26 -9.95 10.00
C MET A 42 3.79 -10.28 8.58
N ASP A 43 2.52 -10.66 8.49
CA ASP A 43 1.80 -10.76 7.23
C ASP A 43 1.37 -9.36 6.77
N ILE A 44 1.71 -9.02 5.52
CA ILE A 44 1.38 -7.71 4.93
C ILE A 44 0.59 -7.94 3.64
N SER A 45 -0.60 -7.35 3.57
CA SER A 45 -1.34 -7.17 2.33
C SER A 45 -1.08 -5.77 1.75
N VAL A 46 -0.84 -5.71 0.45
CA VAL A 46 -0.70 -4.44 -0.29
C VAL A 46 -1.92 -4.29 -1.20
N GLN A 47 -2.63 -3.17 -1.06
CA GLN A 47 -3.80 -2.86 -1.86
C GLN A 47 -3.59 -1.49 -2.54
N PRO A 48 -3.73 -1.39 -3.88
CA PRO A 48 -3.67 -0.11 -4.55
C PRO A 48 -4.89 0.72 -4.16
N VAL A 49 -4.66 1.99 -3.81
CA VAL A 49 -5.70 2.98 -3.53
C VAL A 49 -5.49 4.12 -4.52
N ILE A 50 -6.52 4.40 -5.32
CA ILE A 50 -6.50 5.38 -6.41
C ILE A 50 -7.76 6.24 -6.33
N ASP A 51 -7.73 7.43 -6.93
CA ASP A 51 -8.91 8.29 -7.01
C ASP A 51 -9.97 7.75 -7.99
N ASP A 52 -11.15 8.39 -7.97
CA ASP A 52 -12.31 7.97 -8.76
C ASP A 52 -12.03 7.98 -10.28
N GLU A 53 -11.23 8.93 -10.77
CA GLU A 53 -10.95 9.04 -12.20
C GLU A 53 -10.01 7.92 -12.65
N ALA A 54 -8.95 7.66 -11.89
CA ALA A 54 -8.06 6.52 -12.12
C ALA A 54 -8.82 5.19 -11.97
N ALA A 55 -9.71 5.05 -10.98
CA ALA A 55 -10.54 3.87 -10.80
C ALA A 55 -11.47 3.63 -12.01
N ARG A 56 -12.11 4.68 -12.52
CA ARG A 56 -12.95 4.63 -13.73
C ARG A 56 -12.17 4.21 -14.96
N GLN A 57 -10.99 4.78 -15.18
CA GLN A 57 -10.11 4.44 -16.29
C GLN A 57 -9.65 2.98 -16.19
N LEU A 58 -9.19 2.55 -15.02
CA LEU A 58 -8.73 1.19 -14.76
C LEU A 58 -9.86 0.17 -14.95
N GLY A 59 -11.03 0.43 -14.38
CA GLY A 59 -12.21 -0.42 -14.53
C GLY A 59 -12.63 -0.57 -15.99
N SER A 60 -12.63 0.52 -16.76
CA SER A 60 -12.98 0.48 -18.19
C SER A 60 -11.95 -0.28 -19.03
N ALA A 61 -10.68 -0.29 -18.63
CA ALA A 61 -9.62 -1.02 -19.32
C ALA A 61 -9.59 -2.53 -19.00
N LEU A 62 -10.06 -2.93 -17.81
CA LEU A 62 -9.98 -4.31 -17.31
C LEU A 62 -11.28 -5.10 -17.45
N VAL A 63 -12.42 -4.43 -17.50
CA VAL A 63 -13.73 -5.07 -17.70
C VAL A 63 -14.00 -5.11 -19.20
N ILE A 64 -13.92 -6.32 -19.79
CA ILE A 64 -14.23 -6.62 -21.20
C ILE A 64 -15.75 -6.51 -21.44
#